data_AF-A0A2Y9QP48-F1
#
_entry.id   AF-A0A2Y9QP48-F1
#
_cell.length_a   1.000
_cell.length_b   1.000
_cell.length_c   1.000
_cell.angle_alpha   90.00
_cell.angle_beta   90.00
_cell.angle_gamma   90.00
#
_symmetry.space_group_name_H-M   'P 1'
#
loop_
_entity.id
_entity.type
_entity.pdbx_description
1 polymer ?
#
loop_
_entity_poly.entity_id
_entity_poly.type
_entity_poly.pdbx_seq_one_letter_code
_entity_poly.pdbx_strand_id
1 'polypeptide(L)'
;MENEYKKIILLEELCVINDYSFKILKNFLAHDLQLTRKMEEEYDRIKIVDLMEEKFQGAAYRMLKRAKLKVAKDIEEKRTLIKSSKQDRTGPAMSTFTTQEGQEESERGPASTPVNENTAV
;
A
#
# COMPACT_ATOMS: atom_id res chain seq x y z
N MET A 1 2.51 -7.24 -43.07
CA MET A 1 3.94 -7.28 -42.71
C MET A 1 4.33 -6.28 -41.62
N GLU A 2 4.51 -4.97 -41.86
CA GLU A 2 5.03 -4.05 -40.81
C GLU A 2 4.16 -3.99 -39.53
N ASN A 3 2.84 -4.04 -39.69
CA ASN A 3 1.92 -3.98 -38.55
C ASN A 3 1.88 -5.28 -37.75
N GLU A 4 2.14 -6.43 -38.38
CA GLU A 4 2.24 -7.72 -37.65
C GLU A 4 3.49 -7.74 -36.77
N TYR A 5 4.62 -7.22 -37.27
CA TYR A 5 5.83 -7.11 -36.47
C TYR A 5 5.64 -6.18 -35.26
N LYS A 6 4.95 -5.04 -35.44
CA LYS A 6 4.60 -4.13 -34.33
C LYS A 6 3.71 -4.81 -33.29
N LYS A 7 2.73 -5.60 -33.72
CA LYS A 7 1.88 -6.41 -32.81
C LYS A 7 2.68 -7.42 -32.01
N ILE A 8 3.63 -8.11 -32.64
CA ILE A 8 4.50 -9.08 -31.95
C ILE A 8 5.31 -8.38 -30.85
N ILE A 9 5.96 -7.24 -31.16
CA ILE A 9 6.71 -6.46 -30.16
C ILE A 9 5.81 -6.02 -29.01
N LEU A 10 4.62 -5.50 -29.30
CA LEU A 10 3.67 -5.09 -28.27
C LEU A 10 3.26 -6.27 -27.37
N LEU A 11 3.00 -7.42 -27.98
CA LEU A 11 2.59 -8.61 -27.24
C LEU A 11 3.70 -9.12 -26.33
N GLU A 12 4.94 -9.18 -26.82
CA GLU A 12 6.11 -9.52 -26.00
C GLU A 12 6.23 -8.60 -24.78
N GLU A 13 6.09 -7.29 -25.00
CA GLU A 13 6.15 -6.28 -23.93
C GLU A 13 5.04 -6.42 -22.88
N LEU A 14 3.87 -6.95 -23.26
CA LEU A 14 2.76 -7.28 -22.35
C LEU A 14 2.94 -8.63 -21.65
N CYS A 15 3.56 -9.62 -22.31
CA CYS A 15 3.77 -10.96 -21.75
C CYS A 15 4.72 -10.95 -20.53
N VAL A 16 5.69 -10.03 -20.51
CA VAL A 16 6.60 -9.84 -19.36
C VAL A 16 5.86 -9.31 -18.11
N ILE A 17 4.65 -8.76 -18.27
CA ILE A 17 3.85 -8.20 -17.18
C ILE A 17 3.02 -9.30 -16.52
N ASN A 18 3.16 -9.44 -15.19
CA ASN A 18 2.36 -10.36 -14.41
C ASN A 18 0.85 -9.99 -14.45
N ASP A 19 -0.01 -10.96 -14.12
CA ASP A 19 -1.47 -10.79 -14.26
C ASP A 19 -2.05 -9.67 -13.38
N TYR A 20 -1.48 -9.45 -12.19
CA TYR A 20 -1.93 -8.37 -11.31
C TYR A 20 -1.63 -7.00 -11.90
N SER A 21 -0.38 -6.78 -12.32
CA SER A 21 0.04 -5.57 -13.02
C SER A 21 -0.70 -5.38 -14.34
N PHE A 22 -1.04 -6.47 -15.04
CA PHE A 22 -1.83 -6.42 -16.26
C PHE A 22 -3.27 -5.95 -16.01
N LYS A 23 -3.91 -6.36 -14.90
CA LYS A 23 -5.23 -5.82 -14.51
C LYS A 23 -5.17 -4.31 -14.27
N ILE A 24 -4.16 -3.83 -13.55
CA ILE A 24 -3.97 -2.39 -13.34
C ILE A 24 -3.71 -1.67 -14.68
N LEU A 25 -2.92 -2.27 -15.55
CA LEU A 25 -2.65 -1.74 -16.89
C LEU A 25 -3.95 -1.62 -17.72
N LYS A 26 -4.84 -2.63 -17.67
CA LYS A 26 -6.16 -2.56 -18.30
C LYS A 26 -6.96 -1.37 -17.77
N ASN A 27 -6.99 -1.14 -16.47
CA ASN A 27 -7.69 0.01 -15.90
C ASN A 27 -7.13 1.35 -16.42
N PHE A 28 -5.80 1.48 -16.58
CA PHE A 28 -5.21 2.69 -17.16
C PHE A 28 -5.54 2.87 -18.64
N LEU A 29 -5.69 1.78 -19.38
CA LEU A 29 -6.06 1.79 -20.78
C LEU A 29 -7.57 1.85 -21.00
N ALA A 30 -8.39 1.61 -19.98
CA ALA A 30 -9.83 1.46 -20.11
C ALA A 30 -10.49 2.67 -20.75
N HIS A 31 -10.09 3.87 -20.35
CA HIS A 31 -10.60 5.10 -20.95
C HIS A 31 -10.14 5.26 -22.42
N ASP A 32 -8.84 5.07 -22.69
CA ASP A 32 -8.27 5.26 -24.02
C ASP A 32 -8.80 4.24 -25.03
N LEU A 33 -8.93 2.99 -24.61
CA LEU A 33 -9.45 1.88 -25.42
C LEU A 33 -10.98 1.77 -25.36
N GLN A 34 -11.65 2.57 -24.52
CA GLN A 34 -13.09 2.49 -24.23
C GLN A 34 -13.52 1.07 -23.84
N LEU A 35 -12.76 0.45 -22.93
CA LEU A 35 -13.08 -0.89 -22.43
C LEU A 35 -14.35 -0.82 -21.60
N THR A 36 -15.31 -1.68 -21.91
CA THR A 36 -16.45 -1.93 -21.04
C THR A 36 -16.06 -2.92 -19.94
N ARG A 37 -16.82 -3.00 -18.84
CA ARG A 37 -16.56 -3.96 -17.76
C ARG A 37 -16.47 -5.41 -18.25
N LYS A 38 -17.30 -5.77 -19.23
CA LYS A 38 -17.27 -7.09 -19.88
C LYS A 38 -15.96 -7.32 -20.64
N MET A 39 -15.48 -6.30 -21.37
CA MET A 39 -14.21 -6.38 -22.10
C MET A 39 -13.02 -6.46 -21.14
N GLU A 40 -13.04 -5.73 -20.02
CA GLU A 40 -11.98 -5.81 -19.02
C GLU A 40 -11.84 -7.22 -18.42
N GLU A 41 -12.93 -7.97 -18.30
CA GLU A 41 -12.92 -9.37 -17.83
C GLU A 41 -12.48 -10.35 -18.93
N GLU A 42 -13.01 -10.18 -20.14
CA GLU A 42 -12.83 -11.14 -21.24
C GLU A 42 -11.54 -10.95 -22.05
N TYR A 43 -10.99 -9.74 -22.08
CA TYR A 43 -9.86 -9.42 -22.95
C TYR A 43 -8.54 -9.88 -22.32
N ASP A 44 -7.88 -10.77 -23.07
CA ASP A 44 -6.52 -11.21 -22.82
C ASP A 44 -5.50 -10.23 -23.44
N ARG A 45 -4.21 -10.57 -23.30
CA ARG A 45 -3.12 -9.74 -23.81
C ARG A 45 -3.19 -9.57 -25.34
N ILE A 46 -3.62 -10.60 -26.06
CA ILE A 46 -3.70 -10.58 -27.53
C ILE A 46 -4.81 -9.63 -27.96
N LYS A 47 -6.02 -9.77 -27.41
CA LYS A 47 -7.16 -8.89 -27.70
C LYS A 47 -6.85 -7.43 -27.38
N ILE A 48 -6.12 -7.16 -26.29
CA ILE A 48 -5.71 -5.79 -25.95
C ILE A 48 -4.72 -5.23 -26.99
N VAL A 49 -3.72 -6.01 -27.41
CA VAL A 49 -2.76 -5.57 -28.44
C VAL A 49 -3.46 -5.32 -29.77
N ASP A 50 -4.35 -6.22 -30.17
CA ASP A 50 -5.12 -6.06 -31.40
C ASP A 50 -5.95 -4.78 -31.36
N LEU A 51 -6.64 -4.52 -30.25
CA LEU A 51 -7.43 -3.30 -30.07
C LEU A 51 -6.57 -2.03 -30.05
N MET A 52 -5.37 -2.09 -29.45
CA MET A 52 -4.43 -0.97 -29.43
C MET A 52 -3.95 -0.61 -30.83
N GLU A 53 -3.55 -1.60 -31.63
CA GLU A 53 -3.12 -1.36 -33.01
C GLU A 53 -4.30 -1.00 -33.92
N GLU A 54 -5.51 -1.49 -33.66
CA GLU A 54 -6.69 -1.09 -34.43
C GLU A 54 -7.03 0.39 -34.20
N LYS A 55 -7.09 0.84 -32.94
CA LYS A 55 -7.50 2.21 -32.59
C LYS A 55 -6.39 3.25 -32.70
N PHE A 56 -5.14 2.84 -32.48
CA PHE A 56 -4.02 3.75 -32.30
C PHE A 56 -2.80 3.34 -33.13
N GLN A 57 -3.04 2.95 -34.39
CA GLN A 57 -2.03 2.56 -35.37
C GLN A 57 -0.74 3.39 -35.25
N GLY A 58 0.38 2.74 -34.91
CA GLY A 58 1.69 3.38 -34.73
C GLY A 58 1.87 4.21 -33.43
N ALA A 59 0.81 4.58 -32.73
CA ALA A 59 0.84 5.18 -31.40
C ALA A 59 0.65 4.17 -30.25
N ALA A 60 0.22 2.95 -30.55
CA ALA A 60 0.00 1.85 -29.60
C ALA A 60 1.21 1.63 -28.68
N TYR A 61 2.42 1.58 -29.25
CA TYR A 61 3.66 1.41 -28.46
C TYR A 61 3.89 2.54 -27.45
N ARG A 62 3.64 3.79 -27.87
CA ARG A 62 3.76 4.96 -26.98
C ARG A 62 2.71 4.91 -25.87
N MET A 63 1.50 4.43 -26.16
CA MET A 63 0.46 4.23 -25.16
C MET A 63 0.85 3.16 -24.14
N LEU A 64 1.32 2.00 -24.61
CA LEU A 64 1.77 0.93 -23.75
C LEU A 64 2.87 1.40 -22.79
N LYS A 65 3.87 2.09 -23.32
CA LYS A 65 4.98 2.63 -22.52
C LYS A 65 4.49 3.58 -21.42
N ARG A 66 3.52 4.45 -21.73
CA ARG A 66 2.91 5.35 -20.74
C ARG A 66 2.11 4.58 -19.69
N ALA A 67 1.33 3.58 -20.09
CA ALA A 67 0.56 2.75 -19.16
C ALA A 67 1.49 1.97 -18.20
N LYS A 68 2.56 1.35 -18.71
CA LYS A 68 3.57 0.65 -17.90
C LYS A 68 4.20 1.56 -16.85
N LEU A 69 4.53 2.80 -17.23
CA LEU A 69 5.08 3.78 -16.28
C LEU A 69 4.08 4.14 -15.17
N LYS A 70 2.79 4.31 -15.50
CA LYS A 70 1.74 4.58 -14.50
C LYS A 70 1.58 3.40 -13.54
N VAL A 71 1.59 2.17 -14.04
CA VAL A 71 1.51 0.94 -13.21
C VAL A 71 2.69 0.87 -12.24
N ALA A 72 3.91 1.15 -12.70
CA ALA A 72 5.09 1.14 -11.84
C ALA A 72 4.96 2.17 -10.69
N LYS A 73 4.52 3.39 -11.00
CA LYS A 73 4.30 4.45 -10.01
C LYS A 73 3.21 4.07 -8.99
N ASP A 74 2.06 3.60 -9.44
CA ASP A 74 0.95 3.19 -8.56
C ASP A 74 1.38 2.07 -7.58
N ILE A 75 2.16 1.10 -8.06
CA ILE A 75 2.69 0.02 -7.21
C ILE A 75 3.71 0.57 -6.18
N GLU A 76 4.57 1.49 -6.59
CA GLU A 76 5.56 2.11 -5.72
C GLU A 76 4.90 2.96 -4.62
N GLU A 77 3.96 3.83 -4.98
CA GLU A 77 3.19 4.67 -4.06
C GLU A 77 2.43 3.82 -3.03
N LYS A 78 1.83 2.70 -3.45
CA LYS A 78 1.17 1.77 -2.52
C LYS A 78 2.17 1.09 -1.59
N ARG A 79 3.36 0.75 -2.07
CA ARG A 79 4.42 0.15 -1.24
C ARG A 79 4.96 1.12 -0.19
N THR A 80 5.12 2.40 -0.53
CA THR A 80 5.60 3.40 0.43
C THR A 80 4.56 3.64 1.53
N LEU A 81 3.27 3.69 1.19
CA LEU A 81 2.18 3.82 2.15
C LEU A 81 2.10 2.64 3.14
N ILE A 82 2.33 1.42 2.68
CA ILE A 82 2.37 0.23 3.55
C ILE A 82 3.55 0.31 4.54
N LYS A 83 4.69 0.87 4.14
CA LYS A 83 5.86 0.99 5.00
C LYS A 83 5.64 2.02 6.11
N SER A 84 5.07 3.18 5.80
CA SER A 84 4.79 4.21 6.82
C SER A 84 3.73 3.74 7.83
N SER A 85 2.67 3.07 7.38
CA SER A 85 1.62 2.55 8.28
C SER A 85 2.13 1.49 9.29
N LYS A 86 3.21 0.76 8.97
CA LYS A 86 3.82 -0.19 9.91
C LYS A 86 4.67 0.48 10.99
N GLN A 87 5.16 1.69 10.73
CA GLN A 87 5.98 2.44 11.69
C GLN A 87 5.12 3.08 12.79
N ASP A 88 3.89 3.49 12.47
CA ASP A 88 2.93 4.08 13.42
C ASP A 88 2.34 3.09 14.44
N ARG A 89 2.62 1.78 14.32
CA ARG A 89 2.16 0.75 15.27
C ARG A 89 3.20 0.35 16.32
N THR A 90 4.28 1.12 16.48
CA THR A 90 5.30 0.90 17.52
C THR A 90 5.38 2.09 18.48
N GLY A 91 4.45 2.11 19.46
CA GLY A 91 4.45 2.91 20.70
C GLY A 91 3.61 4.21 20.64
N PRO A 92 2.82 4.59 21.67
CA PRO A 92 3.01 4.29 23.10
C PRO A 92 1.74 3.85 23.89
N ALA A 93 1.86 2.88 24.81
CA ALA A 93 0.96 2.67 25.97
C ALA A 93 1.66 1.66 26.91
N MET A 94 1.90 1.89 28.21
CA MET A 94 1.29 2.77 29.19
C MET A 94 2.34 3.42 30.10
N SER A 95 2.06 4.63 30.57
CA SER A 95 2.32 5.02 31.96
C SER A 95 1.45 6.24 32.29
N THR A 96 0.35 5.97 32.98
CA THR A 96 -0.42 6.95 33.73
C THR A 96 0.50 7.58 34.79
N PHE A 97 1.00 8.78 34.53
CA PHE A 97 1.48 9.69 35.56
C PHE A 97 0.58 10.92 35.53
N THR A 98 -0.40 10.97 36.43
CA THR A 98 -0.97 12.23 36.88
C THR A 98 -0.68 12.32 38.37
N THR A 99 0.47 12.90 38.66
CA THR A 99 0.84 13.44 39.97
C THR A 99 -0.16 14.55 40.31
N GLN A 100 -0.87 14.42 41.41
CA GLN A 100 -1.45 15.55 42.13
C GLN A 100 -0.70 15.66 43.45
N GLU A 101 0.20 16.64 43.53
CA GLU A 101 0.68 17.21 44.79
C GLU A 101 -0.31 18.30 45.22
N GLY A 102 -0.71 18.24 46.49
CA GLY A 102 -1.50 19.27 47.17
C GLY A 102 -1.42 19.05 48.67
N GLN A 103 -0.59 19.86 49.32
CA GLN A 103 -0.35 19.91 50.77
C GLN A 103 -1.64 20.20 51.54
N GLU A 104 -1.82 19.59 52.72
CA GLU A 104 -2.31 20.33 53.88
C GLU A 104 -1.84 19.67 55.19
N GLU A 105 -1.29 20.53 56.04
CA GLU A 105 -0.56 20.31 57.28
C GLU A 105 -1.54 20.55 58.45
N SER A 106 -1.68 19.62 59.40
CA SER A 106 -2.13 20.00 60.76
C SER A 106 -1.97 18.90 61.82
N GLU A 107 -1.03 19.16 62.71
CA GLU A 107 -1.05 18.96 64.17
C GLU A 107 -1.44 17.60 64.81
N ARG A 108 -0.47 16.99 65.52
CA ARG A 108 -0.35 16.98 67.01
C ARG A 108 0.31 15.65 67.46
N GLY A 109 1.49 15.73 68.09
CA GLY A 109 2.22 14.57 68.67
C GLY A 109 1.57 14.02 69.96
N PRO A 110 2.27 13.20 70.80
CA PRO A 110 3.64 12.67 70.68
C PRO A 110 3.81 11.15 70.99
N ALA A 111 5.05 10.66 70.77
CA ALA A 111 5.76 9.61 71.50
C ALA A 111 5.16 8.19 71.67
N SER A 112 5.90 7.17 71.16
CA SER A 112 6.47 6.06 71.96
C SER A 112 7.09 4.98 71.07
N THR A 113 8.39 4.73 71.22
CA THR A 113 9.04 3.42 71.03
C THR A 113 9.45 2.95 72.43
N PRO A 114 9.35 1.65 72.80
CA PRO A 114 10.29 0.65 72.29
C PRO A 114 9.81 -0.83 72.24
N VAL A 115 10.61 -1.65 71.54
CA VAL A 115 11.06 -3.04 71.84
C VAL A 115 10.17 -3.97 72.66
N ASN A 116 9.89 -5.18 72.15
CA ASN A 116 10.01 -6.40 72.96
C ASN A 116 10.30 -7.67 72.13
N GLU A 117 11.23 -8.47 72.65
CA GLU A 117 11.53 -9.87 72.33
C GLU A 117 10.32 -10.78 72.65
N ASN A 118 10.15 -11.87 71.90
CA ASN A 118 10.29 -13.22 72.48
C ASN A 118 10.00 -14.36 71.50
N THR A 119 10.96 -15.27 71.50
CA THR A 119 10.93 -16.68 71.11
C THR A 119 9.74 -17.46 71.72
N ALA A 120 9.16 -18.36 70.91
CA ALA A 120 8.68 -19.72 71.23
C ALA A 120 7.40 -20.03 70.44
N VAL A 121 7.42 -21.04 69.56
CA VAL A 121 7.01 -22.44 69.84
C VAL A 121 7.75 -23.36 68.86
#